data_AF-A0A345CRM2-F1
#
_entry.id   AF-A0A345CRM2-F1
#
_cell.length_a   1.000
_cell.length_b   1.000
_cell.length_c   1.000
_cell.angle_alpha   90.00
_cell.angle_beta   90.00
_cell.angle_gamma   90.00
#
_symmetry.space_group_name_H-M   'P 1'
#
loop_
_entity.id
_entity.type
_entity.pdbx_description
1 polymer ?
#
loop_
_entity_poly.entity_id
_entity_poly.type
_entity_poly.pdbx_seq_one_letter_code
_entity_poly.pdbx_strand_id
1 'polypeptide(L)' 'MGTPTGNYVTFTKGLGRGSDYFGPCEVCGKHVSETFVARVKREWKRENGELYYGCAPSLYGHEKCVTKR' A
#
# COMPACT_ATOMS: atom_id res chain seq x y z
N MET A 1 14.15 4.76 -20.14
CA MET A 1 13.89 4.68 -18.66
C MET A 1 12.83 5.70 -18.31
N GLY A 2 11.91 5.43 -17.38
CA GLY A 2 10.87 6.41 -17.02
C GLY A 2 11.41 7.52 -16.12
N THR A 3 10.82 8.73 -16.20
CA THR A 3 11.08 9.84 -15.28
C THR A 3 10.03 9.86 -14.17
N PRO A 4 10.41 10.12 -12.91
CA PRO A 4 9.43 10.21 -11.85
C PRO A 4 8.61 11.50 -12.00
N THR A 5 7.28 11.41 -11.88
CA THR A 5 6.40 12.59 -12.00
C THR A 5 6.37 13.43 -10.74
N GLY A 6 6.81 12.87 -9.60
CA GLY A 6 6.70 13.48 -8.28
C GLY A 6 5.39 13.14 -7.57
N ASN A 7 4.43 12.51 -8.26
CA ASN A 7 3.18 12.09 -7.66
C ASN A 7 3.33 10.76 -6.90
N TYR A 8 2.65 10.68 -5.75
CA TYR A 8 2.51 9.47 -4.96
C TYR A 8 1.04 9.10 -4.86
N VAL A 9 0.72 7.85 -5.13
CA VAL A 9 -0.64 7.32 -5.04
C VAL A 9 -0.68 6.24 -3.97
N THR A 10 -1.58 6.41 -3.02
CA THR A 10 -1.84 5.42 -1.97
C THR A 10 -2.97 4.50 -2.41
N PHE A 11 -2.67 3.21 -2.45
CA PHE A 11 -3.65 2.17 -2.73
C PHE A 11 -3.93 1.40 -1.45
N THR A 12 -5.18 1.44 -0.99
CA THR A 12 -5.65 0.62 0.15
C THR A 12 -6.62 -0.43 -0.34
N LYS A 13 -6.44 -1.68 0.09
CA LYS A 13 -7.33 -2.80 -0.27
C LYS A 13 -7.54 -3.73 0.91
N GLY A 14 -8.79 -4.08 1.19
CA GLY A 14 -9.15 -5.14 2.14
C GLY A 14 -8.78 -6.52 1.59
N LEU A 15 -8.18 -7.38 2.43
CA LEU A 15 -7.75 -8.72 2.07
C LEU A 15 -8.73 -9.81 2.53
N GLY A 16 -9.78 -9.45 3.28
CA GLY A 16 -10.82 -10.37 3.74
C GLY A 16 -10.36 -11.42 4.75
N ARG A 17 -9.11 -11.34 5.24
CA ARG A 17 -8.58 -12.20 6.31
C ARG A 17 -7.92 -11.35 7.38
N GLY A 18 -8.01 -11.80 8.63
CA GLY A 18 -7.42 -11.12 9.79
C GLY A 18 -6.02 -11.61 10.14
N SER A 19 -5.65 -11.36 11.39
CA SER A 19 -4.35 -11.70 11.95
C SER A 19 -4.03 -13.18 11.98
N ASP A 20 -5.03 -14.05 11.88
CA ASP A 20 -4.85 -15.49 11.77
C ASP A 20 -3.99 -15.88 10.55
N TYR A 21 -4.11 -15.13 9.44
CA TYR A 21 -3.37 -15.39 8.21
C TYR A 21 -2.21 -14.41 7.97
N PHE A 22 -2.42 -13.12 8.24
CA PHE A 22 -1.43 -12.06 7.96
C PHE A 22 -0.62 -11.62 9.18
N GLY A 23 -0.94 -12.11 10.37
CA GLY A 23 -0.32 -11.67 11.62
C GLY A 23 -0.93 -10.37 12.19
N PRO A 24 -0.39 -9.89 13.32
CA PRO A 24 -0.85 -8.64 13.94
C PRO A 24 -0.63 -7.44 13.01
N CYS A 25 -1.34 -6.35 13.26
CA CYS A 25 -1.16 -5.10 12.51
C CYS A 25 0.28 -4.60 12.61
N GLU A 26 0.92 -4.32 11.48
CA GLU A 26 2.32 -3.86 11.42
C GLU A 26 2.53 -2.44 11.97
N VAL A 27 1.45 -1.68 12.18
CA VAL A 27 1.51 -0.30 12.68
C VAL A 27 1.37 -0.25 14.20
N CYS A 28 0.41 -0.98 14.76
CA CYS A 28 0.09 -0.92 16.20
C CYS A 28 0.38 -2.21 16.98
N GLY A 29 0.78 -3.29 16.30
CA GLY A 29 1.07 -4.60 16.89
C GLY A 29 -0.15 -5.36 17.42
N LYS A 30 -1.38 -4.85 17.24
CA LYS A 30 -2.61 -5.47 17.76
C LYS A 30 -3.26 -6.40 16.75
N HIS A 31 -4.07 -7.32 17.25
CA HIS A 31 -4.92 -8.19 16.45
C HIS A 31 -5.82 -7.40 15.49
N VAL A 32 -5.92 -7.85 14.24
CA VAL A 32 -6.76 -7.30 13.18
C VAL A 32 -7.79 -8.35 12.76
N SER A 33 -9.09 -8.02 12.79
CA SER A 33 -10.13 -8.94 12.31
C SER A 33 -10.17 -9.01 10.79
N GLU A 34 -9.90 -7.89 10.12
CA GLU A 34 -9.75 -7.79 8.67
C GLU A 34 -8.49 -6.99 8.34
N THR A 35 -7.55 -7.63 7.66
CA THR A 35 -6.28 -7.03 7.24
C THR A 35 -6.49 -6.25 5.96
N PHE A 36 -6.01 -5.01 5.97
CA PHE A 36 -5.93 -4.13 4.82
C PHE A 36 -4.47 -4.02 4.40
N VAL A 37 -4.22 -4.01 3.10
CA VAL A 37 -2.91 -3.66 2.53
C VAL A 37 -2.92 -2.22 2.07
N ALA A 38 -1.94 -1.43 2.51
CA ALA A 38 -1.63 -0.13 1.92
C ALA A 38 -0.32 -0.18 1.13
N ARG A 39 -0.32 0.42 -0.05
CA ARG A 39 0.86 0.57 -0.92
C ARG A 39 0.97 2.01 -1.38
N VAL A 40 2.10 2.65 -1.09
CA VAL A 40 2.41 4.00 -1.59
C VAL A 40 3.27 3.86 -2.82
N LYS A 41 2.67 4.00 -4.01
CA LYS A 41 3.40 3.88 -5.28
C LYS A 41 3.79 5.25 -5.81
N ARG A 42 5.05 5.39 -6.20
CA ARG A 42 5.50 6.55 -6.98
C ARG A 42 5.05 6.37 -8.43
N GLU A 43 4.45 7.41 -8.98
CA GLU A 43 4.09 7.49 -10.40
C GLU A 43 5.33 7.87 -11.23
N TRP A 44 5.48 7.16 -12.35
CA TRP A 44 6.55 7.35 -13.32
C TRP A 44 5.94 7.53 -14.69
N LYS A 45 6.57 8.36 -15.51
CA LYS A 45 6.19 8.59 -16.90
C LYS A 45 7.24 7.96 -17.81
N ARG A 46 6.80 7.12 -18.73
CA ARG A 46 7.66 6.56 -19.80
C ARG A 46 7.93 7.62 -20.87
N GLU A 47 8.91 7.35 -21.73
CA GLU A 47 9.28 8.22 -22.86
C GLU A 47 8.13 8.38 -23.87
N ASN A 48 7.27 7.35 -24.01
CA ASN A 48 6.06 7.40 -24.83
C ASN A 48 4.87 8.13 -24.15
N GLY A 49 5.07 8.68 -22.96
CA GLY A 49 4.05 9.40 -22.21
C GLY A 49 3.16 8.56 -21.31
N GLU A 50 3.24 7.22 -21.35
CA GLU A 50 2.44 6.35 -20.50
C GLU A 50 2.85 6.45 -19.03
N LEU A 51 1.85 6.49 -18.15
CA LEU A 51 2.05 6.46 -16.71
C LEU A 51 2.14 5.01 -16.22
N TYR A 52 3.12 4.73 -15.37
CA TYR A 52 3.23 3.47 -14.68
C TYR A 52 3.63 3.69 -13.22
N TYR A 53 3.26 2.73 -12.38
CA TYR A 53 3.55 2.78 -10.96
C TYR A 53 4.74 1.87 -10.64
N GLY A 54 5.71 2.40 -9.89
CA GLY A 54 6.87 1.63 -9.45
C GLY A 54 6.53 0.55 -8.41
N CYS A 55 7.51 -0.30 -8.12
CA CYS A 55 7.42 -1.22 -6.97
C CYS A 55 7.43 -0.40 -5.67
N ALA A 56 6.59 -0.79 -4.71
CA ALA A 56 6.45 -0.11 -3.43
C ALA A 56 6.31 -1.12 -2.29
N PRO A 57 6.83 -0.80 -1.09
CA PRO A 57 6.58 -1.60 0.10
C PRO A 57 5.08 -1.64 0.41
N SER A 58 4.64 -2.78 0.92
CA SER A 58 3.26 -3.01 1.37
C SER A 58 3.23 -2.98 2.89
N LEU A 59 2.18 -2.38 3.46
CA LEU A 59 1.88 -2.43 4.89
C LEU A 59 0.56 -3.14 5.11
N TYR A 60 0.51 -4.02 6.09
CA TYR A 60 -0.63 -4.86 6.44
C TYR A 60 -1.14 -4.50 7.85
N GLY A 61 -2.44 -4.26 7.98
CA GLY A 61 -3.02 -3.94 9.28
C GLY A 61 -4.46 -3.44 9.22
N HIS A 62 -4.92 -2.78 10.28
CA HIS A 62 -6.24 -2.14 10.27
C HIS A 62 -6.32 -1.07 9.20
N GLU A 63 -7.47 -0.91 8.54
CA GLU A 63 -7.73 0.14 7.53
C GLU A 63 -7.29 1.52 8.02
N LYS A 64 -7.70 1.89 9.24
CA LYS A 64 -7.37 3.19 9.85
C LYS A 64 -5.88 3.35 10.10
N CYS A 65 -5.19 2.28 10.46
CA CYS A 65 -3.76 2.31 10.73
C CYS A 65 -2.96 2.45 9.43
N VAL A 66 -3.38 1.77 8.37
CA VAL A 66 -2.67 1.80 7.09
C VAL A 66 -2.99 3.05 6.25
N THR A 67 -4.13 3.70 6.48
CA THR A 67 -4.52 4.95 5.80
C THR A 67 -3.97 6.22 6.46
N LYS A 68 -3.71 6.23 7.78
CA LYS A 68 -3.24 7.42 8.52
C LYS A 68 -1.72 7.67 8.48
N ARG A 69 -1.02 7.13 7.49
CA ARG A 69 0.44 7.28 7.38
C ARG A 69 0.86 8.62 6.80
#